data_AF-A0A722L0R2-F1
#
_entry.id   AF-A0A722L0R2-F1
#
_cell.length_a   1.000
_cell.length_b   1.000
_cell.length_c   1.000
_cell.angle_alpha   90.00
_cell.angle_beta   90.00
_cell.angle_gamma   90.00
#
_symmetry.space_group_name_H-M   'P 1'
#
loop_
_entity.id
_entity.type
_entity.pdbx_description
1 polymer ?
#
loop_
_entity_poly.entity_id
_entity_poly.type
_entity_poly.pdbx_seq_one_letter_code
_entity_poly.pdbx_strand_id
1 'polypeptide(L)' 'MMSRLDKSKVINSALELLNEVGIEGLTTRKLA' A
#
# COMPACT_ATOMS: atom_id res chain seq x y z
N MET A 1 14.13 4.63 15.31
CA MET A 1 13.00 5.56 15.05
C MET A 1 12.30 5.10 13.79
N MET A 2 11.00 4.84 13.81
CA MET A 2 10.26 4.71 12.54
C MET A 2 10.39 6.06 11.83
N SER A 3 11.12 6.08 10.71
CA SER A 3 11.11 7.24 9.82
C SER A 3 9.66 7.57 9.50
N ARG A 4 9.29 8.86 9.48
CA ARG A 4 7.97 9.27 8.99
C ARG A 4 7.66 8.53 7.70
N LEU A 5 6.45 7.97 7.63
CA LEU A 5 6.00 7.24 6.47
C LEU A 5 5.97 8.18 5.27
N ASP A 6 6.71 7.81 4.23
CA ASP A 6 6.76 8.56 2.98
C ASP A 6 5.50 8.27 2.19
N LYS A 7 4.74 9.33 1.88
CA LYS A 7 3.47 9.21 1.16
C LYS A 7 3.62 8.53 -0.20
N SER A 8 4.69 8.84 -0.94
CA SER A 8 4.94 8.25 -2.25
C SER A 8 5.22 6.75 -2.13
N LYS A 9 5.96 6.34 -1.09
CA LYS A 9 6.16 4.90 -0.81
C LYS A 9 4.85 4.18 -0.54
N VAL A 10 3.96 4.75 0.29
CA VAL A 10 2.64 4.16 0.57
C VAL A 10 1.82 3.99 -0.70
N ILE A 11 1.79 5.02 -1.55
CA ILE A 11 1.00 4.99 -2.79
C ILE A 11 1.56 3.94 -3.75
N ASN A 12 2.89 3.84 -3.89
CA ASN A 12 3.50 2.84 -4.77
C ASN A 12 3.20 1.41 -4.28
N SER A 13 3.34 1.13 -2.98
CA SER A 13 2.97 -0.18 -2.43
C SER A 13 1.48 -0.48 -2.61
N ALA A 14 0.60 0.52 -2.54
CA ALA A 14 -0.83 0.33 -2.81
C ALA A 14 -1.11 0.02 -4.29
N LEU A 15 -0.36 0.62 -5.22
CA LEU A 15 -0.48 0.33 -6.66
C LEU A 15 0.04 -1.08 -7.00
N GLU A 16 1.14 -1.50 -6.39
CA GLU A 16 1.64 -2.88 -6.50
C GLU A 16 0.61 -3.87 -5.98
N LEU A 17 0.10 -3.64 -4.77
CA LEU A 17 -0.94 -4.48 -4.17
C LEU A 17 -2.22 -4.50 -5.03
N LEU A 18 -2.64 -3.37 -5.59
CA LEU A 18 -3.79 -3.30 -6.49
C LEU A 18 -3.64 -4.27 -7.68
N ASN A 19 -2.45 -4.35 -8.27
CA ASN A 19 -2.18 -5.25 -9.39
C ASN A 19 -2.24 -6.73 -8.98
N GLU A 20 -1.95 -7.04 -7.72
CA GLU A 20 -1.95 -8.41 -7.21
C GLU A 20 -3.34 -8.91 -6.81
N VAL A 21 -4.14 -8.06 -6.16
CA VAL A 21 -5.39 -8.50 -5.51
C VAL A 21 -6.66 -7.87 -6.08
N GLY A 22 -6.52 -6.96 -7.05
CA GLY A 22 -7.63 -6.17 -7.58
C GLY A 22 -8.21 -5.21 -6.55
N ILE A 23 -9.19 -4.40 -6.97
CA ILE A 23 -9.74 -3.32 -6.12
C ILE A 23 -10.46 -3.85 -4.88
N GLU A 24 -11.17 -4.97 -4.99
CA GLU A 24 -11.88 -5.59 -3.86
C GLU A 24 -10.91 -6.13 -2.80
N GLY A 25 -9.74 -6.59 -3.23
CA GLY A 25 -8.70 -7.11 -2.35
C GLY A 25 -7.86 -6.02 -1.69
N LEU A 26 -7.86 -4.79 -2.21
CA LEU A 26 -7.02 -3.70 -1.73
C LEU A 26 -7.58 -3.10 -0.44
N THR A 27 -6.95 -3.42 0.70
CA THR A 27 -7.36 -2.93 2.02
C THR A 27 -6.16 -2.42 2.80
N THR A 28 -6.38 -1.49 3.73
CA THR A 28 -5.32 -0.92 4.57
C THR A 28 -4.61 -1.95 5.45
N ARG A 29 -5.30 -3.03 5.84
CA ARG A 29 -4.71 -4.15 6.58
C ARG A 29 -3.69 -4.92 5.74
N LYS A 30 -3.94 -5.09 4.44
CA LYS A 30 -3.01 -5.77 3.52
C LYS A 30 -1.88 -4.86 3.06
N LEU A 31 -2.03 -3.54 3.16
CA LEU A 31 -1.03 -2.54 2.81
C LEU A 31 0.00 -2.27 3.93
N ALA A 32 -0.29 -2.67 5.17
CA ALA A 32 0.51 -2.40 6.37
C ALA A 32 1.53 -3.51 6.68
#